data_AF-A0A1X2ELL2-F1
#
_entry.id   AF-A0A1X2ELL2-F1
#
_cell.length_a   1.000
_cell.length_b   1.000
_cell.length_c   1.000
_cell.angle_alpha   90.00
_cell.angle_beta   90.00
_cell.angle_gamma   90.00
#
_symmetry.space_group_name_H-M   'P 1'
#
loop_
_entity.id
_entity.type
_entity.pdbx_description
1 polymer ?
#
loop_
_entity_poly.entity_id
_entity_poly.type
_entity_poly.pdbx_seq_one_letter_code
_entity_poly.pdbx_strand_id
1 'polypeptide(L)'
;MRLARRIAAALNAADVRRDSDYGFFWITAVTTDGEIVVANSYGLAYIPDEVQLPAKVYMASADHAIPADEKARTATYPIMAVQGWAAYHDLKLRAVIGTAEQLANSDPGAAKIVLEDDDIPDSGKMTGRSRLEVVDPSAAAQLADTDDLRLIDLLPPAPAAENPPDDERHMFWFDLMKPMTSSASGREVAHLRAFHAFAVHSQELALHHAHSAADPETQRPAIADWMYWRYVATLLDSALTGAA
;
A
#
# COMPACT_ATOMS: atom_id res chain seq x y z
N MET A 1 -5.64 -7.72 21.04
CA MET A 1 -5.43 -6.28 21.31
C MET A 1 -3.96 -5.90 21.39
N ARG A 2 -3.14 -6.49 22.26
CA ARG A 2 -1.70 -6.14 22.40
C ARG A 2 -0.92 -6.15 21.07
N LEU A 3 -1.10 -7.18 20.24
CA LEU A 3 -0.44 -7.26 18.92
C LEU A 3 -0.88 -6.12 17.99
N ALA A 4 -2.19 -5.85 17.89
CA ALA A 4 -2.73 -4.77 17.07
C ALA A 4 -2.17 -3.39 17.47
N ARG A 5 -2.07 -3.10 18.78
CA ARG A 5 -1.45 -1.84 19.27
C ARG A 5 0.02 -1.73 18.87
N ARG A 6 0.78 -2.83 18.97
CA ARG A 6 2.20 -2.86 18.55
C ARG A 6 2.37 -2.63 17.05
N ILE A 7 1.52 -3.23 16.22
CA ILE A 7 1.52 -3.02 14.77
C ILE A 7 1.16 -1.57 14.45
N ALA A 8 0.11 -1.04 15.08
CA ALA A 8 -0.32 0.34 14.89
C ALA A 8 0.79 1.34 15.26
N ALA A 9 1.48 1.11 16.37
CA ALA A 9 2.62 1.92 16.80
C ALA A 9 3.78 1.83 15.80
N ALA A 10 4.17 0.62 15.38
CA ALA A 10 5.24 0.44 14.40
C ALA A 10 4.92 1.11 13.05
N LEU A 11 3.69 0.99 12.55
CA LEU A 11 3.27 1.65 11.31
C LEU A 11 3.22 3.19 11.40
N ASN A 12 3.25 3.75 12.61
CA ASN A 12 3.28 5.19 12.86
C ASN A 12 4.66 5.70 13.32
N ALA A 13 5.69 4.85 13.30
CA ALA A 13 7.06 5.25 13.57
C ALA A 13 7.60 6.18 12.48
N ALA A 14 8.56 7.04 12.87
CA ALA A 14 9.08 8.09 12.00
C ALA A 14 9.81 7.55 10.76
N ASP A 15 10.41 6.36 10.81
CA ASP A 15 11.11 5.73 9.68
C ASP A 15 10.18 5.05 8.67
N VAL A 16 8.90 4.86 9.01
CA VAL A 16 7.87 4.29 8.11
C VAL A 16 7.23 5.36 7.21
N ARG A 17 7.38 6.63 7.57
CA ARG A 17 6.91 7.79 6.78
C ARG A 17 8.11 8.62 6.38
N ARG A 18 8.27 8.97 5.11
CA ARG A 18 9.34 9.93 4.74
C ARG A 18 8.89 11.33 5.14
N ASP A 19 9.83 12.19 5.54
CA ASP A 19 9.52 13.59 5.91
C ASP A 19 8.81 14.36 4.78
N SER A 20 8.98 13.91 3.54
CA SER A 20 8.31 14.44 2.35
C SER A 20 6.85 14.01 2.19
N ASP A 21 6.38 12.97 2.88
CA ASP A 21 5.13 12.27 2.59
C ASP A 21 3.93 12.95 3.23
N TYR A 22 3.55 14.10 2.65
CA TYR A 22 2.43 14.89 3.15
C TYR A 22 1.14 14.08 3.17
N GLY A 23 0.46 14.12 4.31
CA GLY A 23 -0.82 13.45 4.52
C GLY A 23 -0.76 11.93 4.56
N PHE A 24 0.42 11.30 4.49
CA PHE A 24 0.56 9.86 4.65
C PHE A 24 0.44 9.45 6.12
N PHE A 25 -0.44 8.51 6.41
CA PHE A 25 -0.57 7.88 7.73
C PHE A 25 -1.26 6.52 7.64
N TRP A 26 -1.04 5.70 8.67
CA TRP A 26 -1.65 4.38 8.80
C TRP A 26 -2.73 4.36 9.88
N ILE A 27 -3.78 3.57 9.64
CA ILE A 27 -4.77 3.17 10.63
C ILE A 27 -4.71 1.65 10.77
N THR A 28 -4.78 1.17 12.00
CA THR A 28 -4.95 -0.25 12.31
C THR A 28 -6.29 -0.47 12.98
N ALA A 29 -7.04 -1.48 12.58
CA ALA A 29 -8.24 -1.90 13.27
C ALA A 29 -8.15 -3.38 13.67
N VAL A 30 -8.95 -3.74 14.66
CA VAL A 30 -9.10 -5.12 15.10
C VAL A 30 -10.57 -5.47 15.21
N THR A 31 -10.95 -6.62 14.66
CA THR A 31 -12.33 -7.11 14.73
C THR A 31 -12.65 -7.71 16.10
N THR A 32 -13.93 -8.01 16.35
CA THR A 32 -14.38 -8.76 17.53
C THR A 32 -13.72 -10.12 17.62
N ASP A 33 -13.44 -10.74 16.46
CA ASP A 33 -12.92 -12.09 16.33
C ASP A 33 -11.38 -12.12 16.40
N GLY A 34 -10.76 -10.94 16.36
CA GLY A 34 -9.33 -10.76 16.58
C GLY A 34 -8.49 -10.60 15.32
N GLU A 35 -9.12 -10.59 14.14
CA GLU A 35 -8.46 -10.24 12.87
C GLU A 35 -7.94 -8.80 12.91
N ILE A 36 -6.75 -8.57 12.37
CA ILE A 36 -6.11 -7.26 12.34
C ILE A 36 -6.09 -6.79 10.88
N VAL A 37 -6.66 -5.62 10.62
CA VAL A 37 -6.66 -5.01 9.29
C VAL A 37 -6.01 -3.63 9.37
N VAL A 38 -5.24 -3.26 8.36
CA VAL A 38 -4.60 -1.96 8.22
C VAL A 38 -5.04 -1.28 6.94
N ALA A 39 -4.97 0.06 6.94
CA ALA A 39 -5.14 0.89 5.77
C ALA A 39 -4.27 2.15 5.92
N ASN A 40 -3.87 2.76 4.82
CA ASN A 40 -3.22 4.06 4.83
C ASN A 40 -3.95 5.08 3.96
N SER A 41 -3.61 6.33 4.13
CA SER A 41 -4.26 7.48 3.48
C SER A 41 -3.90 7.67 2.00
N TYR A 42 -2.93 6.94 1.43
CA TYR A 42 -2.77 6.91 -0.03
C TYR A 42 -3.65 5.82 -0.66
N GLY A 43 -4.00 4.79 0.12
CA GLY A 43 -4.97 3.78 -0.29
C GLY A 43 -4.44 2.83 -1.37
N LEU A 44 -5.37 2.09 -1.96
CA LEU A 44 -5.19 1.26 -3.18
C LEU A 44 -3.89 0.42 -3.16
N ALA A 45 -3.77 -0.44 -2.13
CA ALA A 45 -2.68 -1.38 -1.93
C ALA A 45 -1.27 -0.76 -1.80
N TYR A 46 -1.14 0.57 -1.66
CA TYR A 46 0.17 1.19 -1.44
C TYR A 46 0.81 0.71 -0.13
N ILE A 47 2.03 0.21 -0.21
CA ILE A 47 2.89 -0.18 0.90
C ILE A 47 4.31 0.32 0.57
N PRO A 48 4.94 1.14 1.43
CA PRO A 48 6.34 1.54 1.24
C PRO A 48 7.27 0.34 1.23
N ASP A 49 8.35 0.41 0.45
CA ASP A 49 9.30 -0.68 0.18
C ASP A 49 9.90 -1.29 1.45
N GLU A 50 10.15 -0.44 2.45
CA GLU A 50 10.70 -0.77 3.75
C GLU A 50 9.71 -1.46 4.71
N VAL A 51 8.41 -1.43 4.39
CA VAL A 51 7.36 -1.97 5.26
C VAL A 51 7.08 -3.45 4.94
N GLN A 52 7.14 -4.27 5.98
CA GLN A 52 6.64 -5.65 5.96
C GLN A 52 5.46 -5.80 6.90
N LEU A 53 4.43 -6.53 6.47
CA LEU A 53 3.25 -6.80 7.29
C LEU A 53 3.31 -8.22 7.87
N PRO A 54 3.13 -8.39 9.20
CA PRO A 54 3.07 -9.72 9.80
C PRO A 54 2.00 -10.61 9.15
N ALA A 55 2.18 -11.93 9.19
CA ALA A 55 1.35 -12.90 8.46
C ALA A 55 -0.17 -12.79 8.69
N LYS A 56 -0.60 -12.34 9.88
CA LYS A 56 -2.03 -12.24 10.27
C LYS A 56 -2.56 -10.81 10.25
N VAL A 57 -2.10 -9.99 9.31
CA VAL A 57 -2.47 -8.57 9.18
C VAL A 57 -2.97 -8.30 7.76
N TYR A 58 -4.25 -8.04 7.58
CA TYR A 58 -4.80 -7.75 6.26
C TYR A 58 -4.55 -6.29 5.89
N MET A 59 -4.34 -6.01 4.60
CA MET A 59 -4.38 -4.66 4.06
C MET A 59 -5.73 -4.49 3.38
N ALA A 60 -6.57 -3.58 3.88
CA ALA A 60 -7.96 -3.45 3.44
C ALA A 60 -8.10 -3.29 1.92
N SER A 61 -7.25 -2.45 1.32
CA SER A 61 -7.27 -2.18 -0.11
C SER A 61 -6.53 -3.22 -0.97
N ALA A 62 -5.85 -4.19 -0.36
CA ALA A 62 -5.21 -5.32 -1.05
C ALA A 62 -6.11 -6.57 -1.09
N ASP A 63 -7.31 -6.53 -0.51
CA ASP A 63 -8.20 -7.69 -0.47
C ASP A 63 -8.86 -7.93 -1.84
N HIS A 64 -8.58 -9.06 -2.50
CA HIS A 64 -9.05 -9.35 -3.85
C HIS A 64 -10.56 -9.59 -3.93
N ALA A 65 -11.23 -9.90 -2.82
CA ALA A 65 -12.67 -10.10 -2.81
C ALA A 65 -13.42 -8.76 -2.97
N ILE A 66 -12.85 -7.66 -2.48
CA ILE A 66 -13.48 -6.34 -2.51
C ILE A 66 -13.31 -5.70 -3.91
N PRO A 67 -14.40 -5.27 -4.57
CA PRO A 67 -14.35 -4.59 -5.86
C PRO A 67 -13.45 -3.33 -5.87
N ALA A 68 -12.85 -3.03 -7.02
CA ALA A 68 -11.93 -1.90 -7.16
C ALA A 68 -12.61 -0.54 -6.94
N ASP A 69 -13.86 -0.39 -7.38
CA ASP A 69 -14.65 0.84 -7.20
C ASP A 69 -15.04 1.05 -5.73
N GLU A 70 -15.32 -0.02 -4.98
CA GLU A 70 -15.54 0.06 -3.53
C GLU A 70 -14.28 0.53 -2.80
N LYS A 71 -13.10 -0.03 -3.15
CA LYS A 71 -11.81 0.43 -2.61
C LYS A 71 -11.56 1.90 -2.94
N ALA A 72 -11.85 2.32 -4.18
CA ALA A 72 -11.65 3.68 -4.66
C ALA A 72 -12.40 4.73 -3.81
N ARG A 73 -13.63 4.42 -3.37
CA ARG A 73 -14.44 5.31 -2.52
C ARG A 73 -13.82 5.62 -1.17
N THR A 74 -12.92 4.75 -0.70
CA THR A 74 -12.23 4.89 0.59
C THR A 74 -10.79 5.35 0.43
N ALA A 75 -10.34 5.66 -0.79
CA ALA A 75 -9.06 6.30 -1.03
C ALA A 75 -8.99 7.60 -0.22
N THR A 76 -7.86 7.85 0.44
CA THR A 76 -7.68 8.98 1.37
C THR A 76 -8.45 8.92 2.70
N TYR A 77 -9.27 7.87 2.91
CA TYR A 77 -10.07 7.68 4.13
C TYR A 77 -9.80 6.31 4.78
N PRO A 78 -8.64 6.10 5.43
CA PRO A 78 -8.24 4.79 5.92
C PRO A 78 -9.16 4.23 7.02
N ILE A 79 -9.83 5.07 7.82
CA ILE A 79 -10.85 4.63 8.77
C ILE A 79 -12.05 4.00 8.03
N MET A 80 -12.52 4.64 6.95
CA MET A 80 -13.59 4.09 6.12
C MET A 80 -13.14 2.80 5.42
N ALA A 81 -11.88 2.70 5.01
CA ALA A 81 -11.34 1.50 4.38
C ALA A 81 -11.38 0.28 5.33
N VAL A 82 -10.96 0.43 6.60
CA VAL A 82 -11.03 -0.68 7.57
C VAL A 82 -12.46 -0.99 8.01
N GLN A 83 -13.37 -0.01 8.04
CA GLN A 83 -14.80 -0.23 8.25
C GLN A 83 -15.43 -1.01 7.10
N GLY A 84 -15.16 -0.59 5.85
CA GLY A 84 -15.64 -1.24 4.65
C GLY A 84 -15.14 -2.68 4.53
N TRP A 85 -13.86 -2.91 4.83
CA TRP A 85 -13.30 -4.27 4.87
C TRP A 85 -14.02 -5.15 5.90
N ALA A 86 -14.22 -4.66 7.12
CA ALA A 86 -14.92 -5.43 8.14
C ALA A 86 -16.37 -5.73 7.72
N ALA A 87 -17.08 -4.73 7.18
CA ALA A 87 -18.46 -4.90 6.72
C ALA A 87 -18.58 -5.90 5.57
N TYR A 88 -17.66 -5.87 4.60
CA TYR A 88 -17.63 -6.79 3.47
C TYR A 88 -17.50 -8.26 3.94
N HIS A 89 -16.70 -8.49 4.98
CA HIS A 89 -16.47 -9.82 5.56
C HIS A 89 -17.48 -10.23 6.64
N ASP A 90 -18.56 -9.48 6.82
CA ASP A 90 -19.56 -9.67 7.91
C ASP A 90 -18.93 -9.70 9.31
N LEU A 91 -17.87 -8.90 9.50
CA LEU A 91 -17.15 -8.73 10.75
C LEU A 91 -17.49 -7.40 11.42
N LYS A 92 -17.38 -7.36 12.75
CA LYS A 92 -17.54 -6.12 13.53
C LYS A 92 -16.19 -5.62 14.02
N LEU A 93 -15.94 -4.32 13.88
CA LEU A 93 -14.77 -3.69 14.49
C LEU A 93 -14.94 -3.66 16.01
N ARG A 94 -13.92 -4.14 16.73
CA ARG A 94 -13.80 -3.98 18.17
C ARG A 94 -13.11 -2.66 18.51
N ALA A 95 -12.06 -2.31 17.79
CA ALA A 95 -11.34 -1.06 17.99
C ALA A 95 -10.62 -0.60 16.71
N VAL A 96 -10.38 0.71 16.65
CA VAL A 96 -9.52 1.38 15.67
C VAL A 96 -8.41 2.11 16.43
N ILE A 97 -7.18 1.98 15.94
CA ILE A 97 -5.94 2.40 16.59
C ILE A 97 -5.17 3.34 15.66
N GLY A 98 -4.76 4.48 16.20
CA GLY A 98 -4.01 5.54 15.51
C GLY A 98 -3.67 6.66 16.49
N THR A 99 -3.02 7.73 16.01
CA THR A 99 -2.74 8.92 16.83
C THR A 99 -4.02 9.75 17.07
N ALA A 100 -3.95 10.69 18.01
CA ALA A 100 -5.08 11.58 18.30
C ALA A 100 -5.54 12.37 17.06
N GLU A 101 -4.58 12.86 16.27
CA GLU A 101 -4.84 13.60 15.02
C GLU A 101 -5.53 12.72 13.97
N GLN A 102 -5.04 11.50 13.76
CA GLN A 102 -5.56 10.57 12.75
C GLN A 102 -6.99 10.10 13.07
N LEU A 103 -7.31 9.98 14.36
CA LEU A 103 -8.64 9.57 14.83
C LEU A 103 -9.58 10.76 15.06
N ALA A 104 -9.10 12.00 14.90
CA ALA A 104 -9.90 13.19 15.05
C ALA A 104 -11.02 13.22 14.00
N ASN A 105 -12.17 13.81 14.36
CA ASN A 105 -13.28 14.11 13.46
C ASN A 105 -13.90 12.93 12.68
N SER A 106 -13.58 11.68 13.05
CA SER A 106 -14.14 10.47 12.44
C SER A 106 -14.92 9.64 13.45
N ASP A 107 -16.02 8.99 13.07
CA ASP A 107 -16.68 7.99 13.91
C ASP A 107 -16.48 6.58 13.34
N PRO A 108 -15.57 5.77 13.92
CA PRO A 108 -15.33 4.42 13.44
C PRO A 108 -16.45 3.43 13.81
N GLY A 109 -17.45 3.83 14.61
CA GLY A 109 -18.48 2.92 15.13
C GLY A 109 -17.93 1.84 16.07
N ALA A 110 -16.71 2.03 16.58
CA ALA A 110 -15.96 1.12 17.44
C ALA A 110 -15.10 1.91 18.43
N ALA A 111 -14.48 1.24 19.40
CA ALA A 111 -13.60 1.91 20.36
C ALA A 111 -12.39 2.54 19.67
N LYS A 112 -12.10 3.80 19.97
CA LYS A 112 -10.86 4.47 19.56
C LYS A 112 -9.76 4.20 20.58
N ILE A 113 -8.62 3.71 20.13
CA ILE A 113 -7.41 3.56 20.94
C ILE A 113 -6.39 4.54 20.40
N VAL A 114 -6.14 5.60 21.18
CA VAL A 114 -5.12 6.60 20.86
C VAL A 114 -3.74 6.04 21.20
N LEU A 115 -2.81 6.18 20.26
CA LEU A 115 -1.37 6.01 20.49
C LEU A 115 -0.81 7.34 20.99
N GLU A 116 -0.17 7.30 22.15
CA GLU A 116 0.64 8.42 22.65
C GLU A 116 2.04 8.35 22.04
N ASP A 117 2.79 9.46 22.07
CA ASP A 117 4.15 9.50 21.51
C ASP A 117 5.06 8.41 22.13
N ASP A 118 4.94 8.19 23.45
CA ASP A 118 5.68 7.15 24.18
C ASP A 118 5.31 5.70 23.77
N ASP A 119 4.20 5.49 23.07
CA ASP A 119 3.82 4.19 22.52
C ASP A 119 4.55 3.87 21.20
N ILE A 120 5.00 4.90 20.48
CA ILE A 120 5.56 4.78 19.14
C ILE A 120 7.06 4.48 19.25
N PRO A 121 7.54 3.35 18.71
CA PRO A 121 8.96 3.03 18.76
C PRO A 121 9.77 3.93 17.80
N ASP A 122 11.07 4.08 18.09
CA ASP A 122 12.01 4.80 17.22
C ASP A 122 12.07 4.22 15.79
N SER A 123 11.83 2.91 15.66
CA SER A 123 11.77 2.22 14.37
C SER A 123 10.51 1.36 14.26
N GLY A 124 9.82 1.50 13.13
CA GLY A 124 8.65 0.74 12.74
C GLY A 124 8.97 -0.57 12.02
N LYS A 125 10.27 -0.94 11.94
CA LYS A 125 10.69 -2.14 11.25
C LYS A 125 10.00 -3.39 11.83
N MET A 126 9.32 -4.11 10.95
CA MET A 126 8.66 -5.38 11.25
C MET A 126 9.19 -6.47 10.33
N THR A 127 8.98 -7.72 10.72
CA THR A 127 9.26 -8.89 9.87
C THR A 127 7.94 -9.54 9.48
N GLY A 128 7.82 -9.88 8.20
CA GLY A 128 6.63 -10.52 7.69
C GLY A 128 6.65 -10.60 6.17
N ARG A 129 5.47 -10.43 5.59
CA ARG A 129 5.25 -10.42 4.15
C ARG A 129 5.71 -9.10 3.57
N SER A 130 6.46 -9.18 2.49
CA SER A 130 6.76 -8.06 1.59
C SER A 130 5.48 -7.48 0.98
N ARG A 131 5.58 -6.28 0.40
CA ARG A 131 4.45 -5.65 -0.31
C ARG A 131 3.89 -6.52 -1.43
N LEU A 132 4.73 -7.25 -2.19
CA LEU A 132 4.26 -8.17 -3.22
C LEU A 132 3.48 -9.33 -2.58
N GLU A 133 4.00 -9.96 -1.53
CA GLU A 133 3.29 -11.04 -0.83
C GLU A 133 1.97 -10.60 -0.19
N VAL A 134 1.83 -9.31 0.15
CA VAL A 134 0.57 -8.76 0.67
C VAL A 134 -0.45 -8.58 -0.45
N VAL A 135 -0.05 -8.05 -1.61
CA VAL A 135 -0.97 -7.69 -2.69
C VAL A 135 -1.21 -8.81 -3.70
N ASP A 136 -0.25 -9.71 -3.90
CA ASP A 136 -0.35 -10.85 -4.79
C ASP A 136 0.50 -12.02 -4.25
N PRO A 137 -0.01 -12.78 -3.27
CA PRO A 137 0.69 -13.94 -2.71
C PRO A 137 1.03 -15.00 -3.76
N SER A 138 0.23 -15.11 -4.83
CA SER A 138 0.46 -16.09 -5.89
C SER A 138 1.65 -15.69 -6.76
N ALA A 139 1.74 -14.42 -7.16
CA ALA A 139 2.90 -13.91 -7.89
C ALA A 139 4.18 -13.96 -7.03
N ALA A 140 4.08 -13.64 -5.74
CA ALA A 140 5.20 -13.78 -4.82
C ALA A 140 5.71 -15.23 -4.72
N ALA A 141 4.80 -16.21 -4.59
CA ALA A 141 5.14 -17.62 -4.57
C ALA A 141 5.75 -18.09 -5.89
N GLN A 142 5.17 -17.68 -7.03
CA GLN A 142 5.73 -17.97 -8.35
C GLN A 142 7.16 -17.43 -8.50
N LEU A 143 7.40 -16.19 -8.06
CA LEU A 143 8.73 -15.62 -8.07
C LEU A 143 9.68 -16.44 -7.19
N ALA A 144 9.29 -16.75 -5.95
CA ALA A 144 10.10 -17.54 -5.02
C ALA A 144 10.46 -18.93 -5.55
N ASP A 145 9.54 -19.60 -6.24
CA ASP A 145 9.73 -20.94 -6.82
C ASP A 145 10.50 -20.93 -8.15
N THR A 146 10.72 -19.75 -8.75
CA THR A 146 11.43 -19.63 -10.03
C THR A 146 12.93 -19.68 -9.82
N ASP A 147 13.60 -20.60 -10.52
CA ASP A 147 15.06 -20.71 -10.55
C ASP A 147 15.71 -19.43 -11.08
N ASP A 148 16.86 -19.06 -10.54
CA ASP A 148 17.62 -17.87 -10.91
C ASP A 148 17.88 -17.77 -12.43
N LEU A 149 18.13 -18.89 -13.10
CA LEU A 149 18.36 -18.94 -14.55
C LEU A 149 17.10 -18.66 -15.38
N ARG A 150 15.92 -18.66 -14.74
CA ARG A 150 14.61 -18.53 -15.37
C ARG A 150 13.86 -17.26 -14.96
N LEU A 151 14.49 -16.39 -14.19
CA LEU A 151 13.88 -15.12 -13.75
C LEU A 151 13.39 -14.27 -14.92
N ILE A 152 14.14 -14.24 -16.03
CA ILE A 152 13.76 -13.52 -17.24
C ILE A 152 12.45 -14.02 -17.87
N ASP A 153 12.07 -15.29 -17.65
CA ASP A 153 10.83 -15.88 -18.16
C ASP A 153 9.58 -15.26 -17.50
N LEU A 154 9.74 -14.59 -16.34
CA LEU A 154 8.65 -13.93 -15.62
C LEU A 154 8.35 -12.52 -16.16
N LEU A 155 9.27 -11.96 -16.95
CA LEU A 155 9.16 -10.61 -17.48
C LEU A 155 8.44 -10.61 -18.84
N PRO A 156 7.71 -9.53 -19.18
CA PRO A 156 7.28 -9.31 -20.55
C PRO A 156 8.51 -9.07 -21.44
N PRO A 157 8.35 -9.17 -22.77
CA PRO A 157 9.41 -8.82 -23.71
C PRO A 157 10.03 -7.46 -23.39
N ALA A 158 11.36 -7.36 -23.56
CA ALA A 158 12.07 -6.12 -23.31
C ALA A 158 11.50 -4.97 -24.16
N PRO A 159 11.38 -3.75 -23.61
CA PRO A 159 11.01 -2.57 -24.38
C PRO A 159 11.98 -2.34 -25.55
N ALA A 160 11.48 -1.81 -26.66
CA ALA A 160 12.30 -1.55 -27.84
C ALA A 160 13.32 -0.39 -27.66
N ALA A 161 13.12 0.44 -26.64
CA ALA A 161 14.02 1.54 -26.32
C ALA A 161 15.19 1.02 -25.47
N GLU A 162 16.42 1.27 -25.93
CA GLU A 162 17.65 0.84 -25.24
C GLU A 162 17.98 1.71 -24.02
N ASN A 163 17.52 2.96 -23.99
CA ASN A 163 17.85 3.89 -22.90
C ASN A 163 16.96 3.65 -21.67
N PRO A 164 17.51 3.78 -20.44
CA PRO A 164 16.68 3.77 -19.24
C PRO A 164 15.66 4.92 -19.28
N PRO A 165 14.43 4.70 -18.79
CA PRO A 165 13.51 5.80 -18.58
C PRO A 165 14.06 6.76 -17.52
N ASP A 166 13.80 8.06 -17.68
CA ASP A 166 14.21 9.07 -16.70
C ASP A 166 13.52 8.82 -15.36
N ASP A 167 14.25 8.91 -14.24
CA ASP A 167 13.65 8.71 -12.91
C ASP A 167 12.91 9.98 -12.42
N GLU A 168 11.70 10.14 -12.94
CA GLU A 168 10.77 11.21 -12.57
C GLU A 168 9.88 10.89 -11.35
N ARG A 169 10.16 9.79 -10.61
CA ARG A 169 9.32 9.38 -9.47
C ARG A 169 9.10 10.48 -8.45
N HIS A 170 10.12 11.30 -8.20
CA HIS A 170 10.03 12.44 -7.28
C HIS A 170 8.98 13.48 -7.71
N MET A 171 8.84 13.72 -9.02
CA MET A 171 7.87 14.67 -9.58
C MET A 171 6.46 14.10 -9.51
N PHE A 172 6.28 12.84 -9.91
CA PHE A 172 4.99 12.14 -9.77
C PHE A 172 4.56 11.97 -8.31
N TRP A 173 5.51 11.76 -7.40
CA TRP A 173 5.25 11.70 -5.96
C TRP A 173 4.73 13.04 -5.43
N PHE A 174 5.35 14.14 -5.86
CA PHE A 174 4.86 15.48 -5.54
C PHE A 174 3.43 15.71 -6.04
N ASP A 175 3.12 15.26 -7.26
CA ASP A 175 1.76 15.34 -7.82
C ASP A 175 0.74 14.47 -7.07
N LEU A 176 1.12 13.28 -6.62
CA LEU A 176 0.30 12.39 -5.80
C LEU A 176 -0.13 13.05 -4.48
N MET A 177 0.75 13.86 -3.89
CA MET A 177 0.51 14.54 -2.61
C MET A 177 -0.37 15.79 -2.74
N LYS A 178 -0.35 16.49 -3.87
CA LYS A 178 -1.10 17.74 -4.05
C LYS A 178 -2.58 17.62 -3.66
N PRO A 179 -3.35 16.60 -4.11
CA PRO A 179 -4.76 16.46 -3.72
C PRO A 179 -4.99 16.28 -2.23
N MET A 180 -4.01 15.74 -1.48
CA MET A 180 -4.11 15.54 -0.02
C MET A 180 -4.15 16.87 0.74
N THR A 181 -3.64 17.96 0.15
CA THR A 181 -3.67 19.31 0.72
C THR A 181 -5.01 20.03 0.52
N SER A 182 -5.90 19.46 -0.28
CA SER A 182 -7.15 20.10 -0.71
C SER A 182 -8.37 19.54 0.02
N SER A 183 -9.36 20.41 0.24
CA SER A 183 -10.71 20.05 0.69
C SER A 183 -11.75 20.11 -0.43
N ALA A 184 -11.31 20.28 -1.69
CA ALA A 184 -12.21 20.38 -2.83
C ALA A 184 -12.89 19.04 -3.15
N SER A 185 -14.14 19.10 -3.62
CA SER A 185 -14.85 17.93 -4.15
C SER A 185 -14.08 17.29 -5.31
N GLY A 186 -13.99 15.96 -5.35
CA GLY A 186 -13.31 15.22 -6.42
C GLY A 186 -11.80 15.08 -6.21
N ARG A 187 -11.27 15.51 -5.05
CA ARG A 187 -9.86 15.32 -4.69
C ARG A 187 -9.46 13.85 -4.68
N GLU A 188 -10.37 12.94 -4.35
CA GLU A 188 -10.14 11.50 -4.31
C GLU A 188 -9.81 10.97 -5.70
N VAL A 189 -10.59 11.35 -6.71
CA VAL A 189 -10.34 10.98 -8.10
C VAL A 189 -9.05 11.63 -8.62
N ALA A 190 -8.78 12.88 -8.25
CA ALA A 190 -7.52 13.53 -8.59
C ALA A 190 -6.30 12.80 -7.97
N HIS A 191 -6.40 12.38 -6.71
CA HIS A 191 -5.40 11.58 -6.02
C HIS A 191 -5.18 10.24 -6.72
N LEU A 192 -6.25 9.51 -7.06
CA LEU A 192 -6.16 8.22 -7.75
C LEU A 192 -5.52 8.35 -9.14
N ARG A 193 -5.82 9.41 -9.89
CA ARG A 193 -5.17 9.67 -11.19
C ARG A 193 -3.68 9.96 -11.05
N ALA A 194 -3.30 10.80 -10.09
CA ALA A 194 -1.90 11.09 -9.81
C ALA A 194 -1.15 9.84 -9.30
N PHE A 195 -1.80 9.03 -8.46
CA PHE A 195 -1.24 7.77 -7.99
C PHE A 195 -1.09 6.76 -9.12
N HIS A 196 -2.04 6.67 -10.04
CA HIS A 196 -1.92 5.82 -11.22
C HIS A 196 -0.69 6.21 -12.07
N ALA A 197 -0.48 7.50 -12.32
CA ALA A 197 0.69 7.98 -13.05
C ALA A 197 2.01 7.61 -12.34
N PHE A 198 2.08 7.80 -11.02
CA PHE A 198 3.24 7.38 -10.22
C PHE A 198 3.49 5.86 -10.28
N ALA A 199 2.43 5.06 -10.20
CA ALA A 199 2.52 3.60 -10.23
C ALA A 199 2.98 3.08 -11.60
N VAL A 200 2.45 3.64 -12.69
CA VAL A 200 2.89 3.32 -14.07
C VAL A 200 4.36 3.67 -14.26
N HIS A 201 4.78 4.87 -13.87
CA HIS A 201 6.18 5.28 -13.97
C HIS A 201 7.12 4.39 -13.15
N SER A 202 6.70 4.03 -11.93
CA SER A 202 7.46 3.12 -11.07
C SER A 202 7.54 1.70 -11.65
N GLN A 203 6.45 1.22 -12.28
CA GLN A 203 6.43 -0.05 -13.00
C GLN A 203 7.42 -0.05 -14.17
N GLU A 204 7.50 1.02 -14.96
CA GLU A 204 8.41 1.14 -16.09
C GLU A 204 9.89 1.10 -15.67
N LEU A 205 10.24 1.87 -14.62
CA LEU A 205 11.58 1.84 -14.03
C LEU A 205 11.95 0.46 -13.48
N ALA A 206 11.04 -0.15 -12.71
CA ALA A 206 11.26 -1.48 -12.14
C ALA A 206 11.42 -2.55 -13.23
N LEU A 207 10.65 -2.46 -14.32
CA LEU A 207 10.79 -3.35 -15.47
C LEU A 207 12.17 -3.19 -16.14
N HIS A 208 12.61 -1.95 -16.35
CA HIS A 208 13.93 -1.69 -16.91
C HIS A 208 15.03 -2.25 -16.01
N HIS A 209 14.97 -2.01 -14.70
CA HIS A 209 15.92 -2.58 -13.74
C HIS A 209 15.93 -4.11 -13.76
N ALA A 210 14.77 -4.76 -13.89
CA ALA A 210 14.66 -6.21 -13.94
C ALA A 210 15.29 -6.81 -15.21
N HIS A 211 15.22 -6.11 -16.36
CA HIS A 211 15.91 -6.53 -17.59
C HIS A 211 17.42 -6.23 -17.57
N SER A 212 17.82 -5.13 -16.93
CA SER A 212 19.21 -4.65 -16.92
C SER A 212 20.06 -5.19 -15.77
N ALA A 213 19.47 -5.95 -14.84
CA ALA A 213 20.16 -6.52 -13.69
C ALA A 213 21.30 -7.47 -14.11
N ALA A 214 22.45 -7.33 -13.45
CA ALA A 214 23.67 -8.07 -13.81
C ALA A 214 23.71 -9.50 -13.23
N ASP A 215 22.92 -9.76 -12.19
CA ASP A 215 22.91 -11.02 -11.46
C ASP A 215 21.51 -11.33 -10.88
N PRO A 216 21.24 -12.58 -10.49
CA PRO A 216 19.94 -12.96 -9.92
C PRO A 216 19.60 -12.28 -8.58
N GLU A 217 20.62 -11.95 -7.76
CA GLU A 217 20.42 -11.30 -6.46
C GLU A 217 19.84 -9.89 -6.62
N THR A 218 20.20 -9.20 -7.71
CA THR A 218 19.67 -7.89 -8.09
C THR A 218 18.42 -7.99 -8.96
N GLN A 219 18.32 -9.01 -9.83
CA GLN A 219 17.18 -9.20 -10.73
C GLN A 219 15.90 -9.57 -9.98
N ARG A 220 15.97 -10.51 -9.04
CA ARG A 220 14.82 -11.01 -8.28
C ARG A 220 14.05 -9.91 -7.54
N PRO A 221 14.67 -9.02 -6.74
CA PRO A 221 13.96 -7.92 -6.11
C PRO A 221 13.42 -6.90 -7.13
N ALA A 222 14.11 -6.66 -8.25
CA ALA A 222 13.59 -5.80 -9.32
C ALA A 222 12.33 -6.39 -9.98
N ILE A 223 12.28 -7.71 -10.20
CA ILE A 223 11.07 -8.40 -10.67
C ILE A 223 9.95 -8.28 -9.62
N ALA A 224 10.27 -8.44 -8.33
CA ALA A 224 9.27 -8.28 -7.28
C ALA A 224 8.67 -6.87 -7.25
N ASP A 225 9.51 -5.84 -7.39
CA ASP A 225 9.09 -4.44 -7.47
C ASP A 225 8.21 -4.19 -8.70
N TRP A 226 8.61 -4.71 -9.86
CA TRP A 226 7.83 -4.60 -11.08
C TRP A 226 6.45 -5.27 -10.95
N MET A 227 6.39 -6.49 -10.42
CA MET A 227 5.12 -7.20 -10.20
C MET A 227 4.20 -6.43 -9.25
N TYR A 228 4.75 -5.87 -8.17
CA TYR A 228 4.00 -5.05 -7.23
C TYR A 228 3.44 -3.79 -7.90
N TRP A 229 4.27 -3.01 -8.60
CA TRP A 229 3.77 -1.80 -9.26
C TRP A 229 2.78 -2.09 -10.37
N ARG A 230 2.97 -3.18 -11.12
CA ARG A 230 2.00 -3.67 -12.11
C ARG A 230 0.65 -3.97 -11.47
N TYR A 231 0.63 -4.64 -10.32
CA TYR A 231 -0.60 -4.90 -9.57
C TYR A 231 -1.29 -3.59 -9.18
N VAL A 232 -0.55 -2.68 -8.55
CA VAL A 232 -1.08 -1.39 -8.08
C VAL A 232 -1.62 -0.55 -9.24
N ALA A 233 -0.89 -0.44 -10.35
CA ALA A 233 -1.33 0.27 -11.54
C ALA A 233 -2.62 -0.32 -12.12
N THR A 234 -2.72 -1.66 -12.23
CA THR A 234 -3.92 -2.35 -12.72
C THR A 234 -5.13 -2.13 -11.81
N LEU A 235 -4.91 -2.16 -10.48
CA LEU A 235 -5.95 -1.88 -9.49
C LEU A 235 -6.45 -0.43 -9.61
N LEU A 236 -5.54 0.52 -9.79
CA LEU A 236 -5.85 1.93 -9.96
C LEU A 236 -6.59 2.20 -11.28
N ASP A 237 -6.20 1.57 -12.38
CA ASP A 237 -6.91 1.66 -13.67
C ASP A 237 -8.36 1.14 -13.55
N SER A 238 -8.54 0.00 -12.88
CA SER A 238 -9.86 -0.57 -12.60
C SER A 238 -10.72 0.35 -11.71
N ALA A 239 -10.10 0.93 -10.66
CA ALA A 239 -10.74 1.88 -9.76
C ALA A 239 -11.18 3.18 -10.49
N LEU A 240 -10.34 3.69 -11.40
CA LEU A 240 -10.63 4.90 -12.17
C LEU A 240 -11.71 4.66 -13.23
N THR A 241 -11.72 3.49 -13.86
CA THR A 241 -12.76 3.12 -14.83
C THR A 241 -14.13 2.97 -14.16
N GLY A 242 -14.19 2.41 -12.95
CA GLY A 242 -15.45 2.31 -12.18
C GLY A 242 -15.93 3.64 -11.58
N ALA A 243 -15.08 4.66 -11.52
CA ALA A 243 -15.41 5.99 -11.02
C ALA A 243 -15.83 7.00 -12.11
N ALA A 244 -15.75 6.62 -13.39
CA ALA A 244 -16.13 7.41 -14.56
C ALA A 244 -17.62 7.24 -14.90
#